data_AF-A0A1E9ZA79-F1
#
_entry.id   AF-A0A1E9ZA79-F1
#
_cell.length_a   1.000
_cell.length_b   1.000
_cell.length_c   1.000
_cell.angle_alpha   90.00
_cell.angle_beta   90.00
_cell.angle_gamma   90.00
#
_symmetry.space_group_name_H-M   'P 1'
#
loop_
_entity.id
_entity.type
_entity.pdbx_description
1 polymer ?
#
loop_
_entity_poly.entity_id
_entity_poly.type
_entity_poly.pdbx_seq_one_letter_code
_entity_poly.pdbx_strand_id
1 'polypeptide(L)' 'MQTARLCSRQTCQREATVTLHYSYADSTALIDALSEFREPHAYDLCDHHAARLTAPQGWRVVYKVPVQDTTES' A
#
# COMPACT_ATOMS: atom_id res chain seq x y z
N MET A 1 -1.90 7.28 22.53
CA MET A 1 -1.19 6.10 22.01
C MET A 1 -1.80 5.79 20.66
N GLN A 2 -1.20 6.24 19.56
CA GLN A 2 -1.69 5.91 18.22
C GLN A 2 -1.15 4.53 17.88
N THR A 3 -2.03 3.54 17.78
CA THR A 3 -1.65 2.20 17.33
C THR A 3 -1.11 2.32 15.91
N ALA A 4 0.20 2.11 15.74
CA ALA A 4 0.83 2.09 14.43
C ALA A 4 0.06 1.12 13.53
N ARG A 5 -0.27 1.57 12.32
CA ARG A 5 -0.97 0.71 11.37
C ARG A 5 -0.01 -0.34 10.88
N LEU A 6 -0.45 -1.59 10.91
CA LEU A 6 0.34 -2.69 10.38
C LEU A 6 -0.06 -2.96 8.94
N CYS A 7 0.90 -3.47 8.18
CA CYS A 7 0.66 -3.91 6.81
C CYS A 7 -0.49 -4.93 6.75
N SER A 8 -1.41 -4.73 5.82
CA SER A 8 -2.58 -5.60 5.60
C SER A 8 -2.22 -6.96 4.99
N ARG A 9 -0.98 -7.13 4.52
CA ARG A 9 -0.50 -8.44 4.05
C ARG A 9 -0.47 -9.43 5.21
N GLN A 10 -1.14 -10.55 5.00
CA GLN A 10 -1.05 -11.73 5.86
C GLN A 10 0.42 -12.07 6.16
N THR A 11 0.69 -12.35 7.45
CA THR A 11 2.02 -12.59 8.06
C THR A 11 3.01 -11.42 8.09
N CYS A 12 2.66 -10.25 7.55
CA CYS A 12 3.49 -9.05 7.67
C CYS A 12 3.19 -8.32 9.00
N GLN A 13 4.23 -8.04 9.79
CA GLN A 13 4.12 -7.24 11.03
C GLN A 13 4.83 -5.88 10.89
N ARG A 14 5.21 -5.49 9.67
CA ARG A 14 5.83 -4.19 9.39
C ARG A 14 4.80 -3.08 9.50
N GLU A 15 5.26 -1.91 9.92
CA GLU A 15 4.46 -0.69 9.93
C GLU A 15 4.07 -0.32 8.50
N ALA A 16 2.81 0.06 8.32
CA ALA A 16 2.30 0.56 7.05
C ALA A 16 2.73 2.03 6.90
N THR A 17 3.26 2.34 5.73
CA THR A 17 3.75 3.68 5.37
C THR A 17 2.98 4.27 4.20
N VAL A 18 2.22 3.43 3.48
CA VAL A 18 1.43 3.80 2.32
C VAL A 18 0.05 3.14 2.36
N THR A 19 -0.88 3.74 1.63
CA THR A 19 -2.23 3.19 1.47
C THR A 19 -2.50 2.90 -0.02
N LEU A 20 -2.95 1.67 -0.30
CA LEU A 20 -3.30 1.18 -1.62
C LEU A 20 -4.81 1.25 -1.86
N HIS A 21 -5.21 1.87 -2.97
CA HIS A 21 -6.58 1.96 -3.44
C HIS A 21 -6.72 1.28 -4.81
N TYR A 22 -7.72 0.42 -4.95
CA TYR A 22 -8.07 -0.15 -6.25
C TYR A 22 -9.18 0.67 -6.90
N SER A 23 -8.83 1.42 -7.94
CA SER A 23 -9.79 2.08 -8.82
C SER A 23 -10.18 1.11 -9.94
N TYR A 24 -11.29 0.41 -9.77
CA TYR A 24 -11.84 -0.48 -10.80
C TYR A 24 -12.33 0.29 -12.03
N ALA A 25 -12.83 1.51 -11.84
CA ALA A 25 -13.31 2.35 -12.94
C ALA A 25 -12.19 2.70 -13.93
N ASP A 26 -10.99 2.93 -13.42
CA ASP A 26 -9.81 3.30 -14.22
C ASP A 26 -8.86 2.12 -14.46
N SER A 27 -9.16 0.94 -13.88
CA SER A 27 -8.23 -0.20 -13.81
C SER A 27 -6.86 0.20 -13.28
N THR A 28 -6.84 0.96 -12.19
CA THR A 28 -5.62 1.53 -11.62
C THR A 28 -5.48 1.19 -10.14
N ALA A 29 -4.30 0.70 -9.77
CA ALA A 29 -3.86 0.51 -8.39
C ALA A 29 -3.09 1.76 -7.94
N LEU A 30 -3.72 2.59 -7.12
CA LEU A 30 -3.17 3.86 -6.67
C LEU A 30 -2.56 3.68 -5.28
N ILE A 31 -1.28 4.00 -5.15
CA ILE A 31 -0.52 3.92 -3.90
C ILE A 31 -0.18 5.34 -3.48
N ASP A 32 -0.70 5.74 -2.33
CA ASP A 32 -0.57 7.09 -1.78
C ASP A 32 0.10 7.05 -0.39
N ALA A 33 0.35 8.23 0.19
CA ALA A 33 0.79 8.32 1.58
C ALA A 33 -0.19 7.60 2.51
N LEU A 34 0.28 7.09 3.65
CA LEU A 34 -0.61 6.47 4.63
C LEU A 34 -1.77 7.42 5.01
N SER A 35 -3.00 7.03 4.67
CA SER A 35 -4.19 7.84 4.97
C SER A 35 -4.33 8.04 6.47
N GLU A 36 -4.63 9.27 6.88
CA GLU A 36 -4.85 9.62 8.30
C GLU A 36 -5.96 8.75 8.93
N PHE A 37 -6.97 8.39 8.13
CA PHE A 37 -8.12 7.56 8.53
C PHE A 37 -8.14 6.22 7.77
N ARG A 38 -8.73 5.19 8.38
CA ARG A 38 -8.84 3.87 7.74
C ARG A 38 -9.99 3.94 6.76
N GLU A 39 -9.67 3.83 5.49
CA GLU A 39 -10.68 3.82 4.45
C GLU A 39 -11.15 2.37 4.20
N PRO A 40 -12.47 2.12 4.11
CA PRO A 40 -13.02 0.76 4.00
C PRO A 40 -12.63 0.04 2.70
N HIS A 41 -12.21 0.79 1.67
CA HIS A 41 -11.83 0.27 0.36
C HIS A 41 -10.32 0.39 0.09
N ALA A 42 -9.53 0.58 1.14
CA ALA A 42 -8.10 0.79 1.03
C ALA A 42 -7.31 -0.22 1.87
N TYR A 43 -6.10 -0.51 1.42
CA TYR A 43 -5.20 -1.45 2.08
C TYR A 43 -3.93 -0.73 2.52
N ASP A 44 -3.69 -0.68 3.82
CA ASP A 44 -2.45 -0.12 4.34
C ASP A 44 -1.31 -1.12 4.11
N LEU A 45 -0.27 -0.71 3.39
CA LEU A 45 0.87 -1.55 3.05
C LEU A 45 2.17 -0.95 3.59
N CYS A 46 3.12 -1.82 3.92
CA CYS A 46 4.49 -1.39 4.12
C CYS A 46 5.13 -1.19 2.75
N ASP A 47 6.11 -0.30 2.75
CA ASP A 47 7.03 0.02 1.68
C ASP A 47 7.47 -1.20 0.83
N HIS A 48 7.98 -2.25 1.48
CA HIS A 48 8.39 -3.48 0.80
C HIS A 48 7.26 -4.20 0.04
N HIS A 49 6.06 -4.26 0.61
CA HIS A 49 4.92 -4.90 -0.04
C HIS A 49 4.31 -4.02 -1.13
N ALA A 50 4.37 -2.69 -0.99
CA ALA A 50 3.96 -1.77 -2.02
C ALA A 50 4.92 -1.80 -3.23
N ALA A 51 6.23 -1.99 -3.00
CA ALA A 51 7.22 -2.14 -4.06
C ALA A 51 7.07 -3.45 -4.84
N ARG A 52 6.62 -4.51 -4.16
CA ARG A 52 6.43 -5.87 -4.74
C ARG A 52 4.98 -6.14 -5.12
N LEU A 53 4.12 -5.13 -5.04
CA LEU A 53 2.72 -5.25 -5.41
C LEU A 53 2.63 -5.55 -6.90
N THR A 54 1.96 -6.65 -7.25
CA THR A 54 1.64 -6.97 -8.64
C THR A 54 0.16 -6.67 -8.87
N ALA A 55 -0.12 -5.72 -9.76
CA ALA A 55 -1.49 -5.44 -10.17
C ALA A 55 -2.01 -6.50 -11.15
N PRO A 56 -3.34 -6.67 -11.27
CA PRO A 56 -3.93 -7.56 -12.26
C PRO A 56 -3.53 -7.20 -13.70
N GLN A 57 -3.69 -8.15 -14.63
CA GLN A 57 -3.37 -7.90 -16.04
C GLN A 57 -4.22 -6.75 -16.60
N GLY A 58 -3.56 -5.80 -17.27
CA GLY A 58 -4.20 -4.61 -17.83
C GLY A 58 -4.38 -3.47 -16.83
N TRP A 59 -3.99 -3.65 -15.56
CA TRP A 59 -4.04 -2.57 -14.57
C TRP A 59 -2.75 -1.77 -14.53
N ARG A 60 -2.86 -0.46 -14.24
CA ARG A 60 -1.71 0.41 -14.02
C ARG A 60 -1.47 0.60 -12.52
N VAL A 61 -0.21 0.54 -12.09
CA VAL A 61 0.16 0.99 -10.73
C VAL A 61 0.61 2.44 -10.78
N VAL A 62 0.05 3.27 -9.91
CA VAL A 62 0.40 4.70 -9.81
C VAL A 62 0.86 4.98 -8.38
N TYR A 63 2.13 5.35 -8.24
CA TYR A 63 2.73 5.75 -6.98
C TYR A 63 2.70 7.27 -6.86
N LYS A 64 1.97 7.80 -5.88
CA LYS A 64 1.98 9.24 -5.55
C LYS A 64 3.09 9.61 -4.56
N VAL A 65 3.63 8.61 -3.89
CA VAL A 65 4.72 8.74 -2.91
C VAL A 65 5.86 7.80 -3.26
N PRO A 66 7.11 8.15 -2.90
CA PRO A 66 8.23 7.23 -3.05
C PRO A 66 8.01 6.02 -2.14
N VAL A 67 8.06 4.83 -2.74
CA VAL A 67 8.05 3.57 -2.01
C VAL A 67 9.49 3.07 -1.92
N GLN A 68 10.04 3.03 -0.72
CA GLN A 68 11.40 2.58 -0.47
C GLN A 68 11.39 1.08 -0.25
N ASP A 69 12.08 0.26 -1.05
CA ASP A 69 12.23 -1.16 -0.69
C ASP A 69 13.18 -1.27 0.52
N THR A 70 12.64 -1.20 1.73
CA THR A 70 13.35 -1.48 2.99
C THR A 70 13.57 -3.00 3.10
N THR A 71 14.38 -3.54 2.19
CA THR A 71 15.08 -4.80 2.40
C THR A 71 16.37 -4.47 3.16
N GLU A 72 16.23 -4.16 4.44
CA GLU A 72 17.39 -4.09 5.32
C GLU A 72 17.81 -5.53 5.68
N SER A 73 19.09 -5.82 5.41
CA SER A 73 19.76 -7.13 5.50
C SER A 73 20.07 -7.56 6.92
#